data_AF-Q4FLE3-F1
#
_entry.id   AF-Q4FLE3-F1
#
_cell.length_a   1.000
_cell.length_b   1.000
_cell.length_c   1.000
_cell.angle_alpha   90.00
_cell.angle_beta   90.00
_cell.angle_gamma   90.00
#
_symmetry.space_group_name_H-M   'P 1'
#
loop_
_entity.id
_entity.type
_entity.pdbx_description
1 polymer ?
#
loop_
_entity_poly.entity_id
_entity_poly.type
_entity_poly.pdbx_seq_one_letter_code
_entity_poly.pdbx_strand_id
1 'polypeptide(L)'
;MNFFKRLFSSSNLELEINDGGRAAAGYKGKAGDCVVRSIAIVTNLPYQKIYDDLYKANEEFRTTSRTKLARSLKQKNDSPRSGTHRVVVKKYLEKLGWQWTPTMFIGQGCKVHLKKDELPSGTLIVSCSKHITVVKDGVLHDTYDCSRRGTRCVYGYWKKIN
;
A
#
# COMPACT_ATOMS: atom_id res chain seq x y z
N MET A 1 -13.86 -40.79 9.58
CA MET A 1 -13.95 -39.65 8.64
C MET A 1 -13.76 -38.34 9.40
N ASN A 2 -12.62 -37.66 9.22
CA ASN A 2 -12.37 -36.35 9.82
C ASN A 2 -13.08 -35.27 8.99
N PHE A 3 -14.29 -34.91 9.41
CA PHE A 3 -15.07 -33.83 8.83
C PHE A 3 -14.43 -32.47 9.12
N PHE A 4 -13.88 -31.87 8.06
CA PHE A 4 -13.72 -30.43 7.82
C PHE A 4 -13.90 -29.48 9.02
N LYS A 5 -12.82 -29.20 9.74
CA LYS A 5 -12.62 -27.85 10.29
C LYS A 5 -12.04 -26.98 9.19
N ARG A 6 -12.89 -26.49 8.30
CA ARG A 6 -12.57 -25.31 7.49
C ARG A 6 -12.59 -24.14 8.47
N LEU A 7 -11.47 -23.90 9.17
CA LEU A 7 -11.29 -22.67 9.94
C LEU A 7 -11.51 -21.55 8.93
N PHE A 8 -12.64 -20.86 9.08
CA PHE A 8 -12.84 -19.59 8.44
C PHE A 8 -11.73 -18.70 8.98
N SER A 9 -10.66 -18.54 8.20
CA SER A 9 -9.68 -17.50 8.43
C SER A 9 -10.48 -16.20 8.54
N SER A 10 -10.54 -15.63 9.73
CA SER A 10 -10.87 -14.23 9.97
C SER A 10 -9.54 -13.50 10.06
N SER A 11 -9.44 -12.28 9.54
CA SER A 11 -8.27 -11.46 9.86
C SER A 11 -8.31 -11.15 11.35
N ASN A 12 -7.22 -11.45 12.04
CA ASN A 12 -7.05 -11.04 13.44
C ASN A 12 -6.44 -9.63 13.54
N LEU A 13 -6.55 -8.82 12.48
CA LEU A 13 -6.18 -7.42 12.48
C LEU A 13 -7.40 -6.60 12.88
N GLU A 14 -7.24 -5.76 13.89
CA GLU A 14 -8.20 -4.72 14.20
C GLU A 14 -8.10 -3.61 13.14
N LEU A 15 -9.23 -3.07 12.71
CA LEU A 15 -9.29 -1.96 11.76
C LEU A 15 -9.41 -0.64 12.53
N GLU A 16 -8.44 0.24 12.34
CA GLU A 16 -8.55 1.65 12.67
C GLU A 16 -8.85 2.44 11.40
N ILE A 17 -9.98 3.14 11.38
CA ILE A 17 -10.35 3.98 10.23
C ILE A 17 -9.42 5.18 10.15
N ASN A 18 -8.57 5.17 9.12
CA ASN A 18 -7.59 6.22 8.90
C ASN A 18 -7.47 6.54 7.39
N ASP A 19 -7.82 7.76 7.02
CA ASP A 19 -7.77 8.25 5.65
C ASP A 19 -6.47 9.00 5.33
N GLY A 20 -5.51 9.03 6.26
CA GLY A 20 -4.23 9.74 6.12
C GLY A 20 -4.37 11.25 5.98
N GLY A 21 -5.48 11.85 6.44
CA GLY A 21 -5.73 13.29 6.33
C GLY A 21 -6.35 13.72 5.00
N ARG A 22 -6.84 12.76 4.20
CA ARG A 22 -7.43 13.03 2.89
C ARG A 22 -8.65 13.96 2.96
N ALA A 23 -9.59 13.67 3.86
CA ALA A 23 -10.78 14.49 4.04
C ALA A 23 -10.41 15.89 4.57
N ALA A 24 -9.45 15.97 5.49
CA ALA A 24 -8.94 17.23 6.03
C ALA A 24 -8.29 18.11 4.95
N ALA A 25 -7.63 17.51 3.96
CA ALA A 25 -7.12 18.20 2.77
C ALA A 25 -8.21 18.58 1.74
N GLY A 26 -9.50 18.37 2.05
CA GLY A 26 -10.63 18.81 1.22
C GLY A 26 -11.02 17.84 0.09
N TYR A 27 -10.40 16.66 -0.01
CA TYR A 27 -10.69 15.70 -1.07
C TYR A 27 -12.00 14.95 -0.84
N LYS A 28 -12.82 14.84 -1.90
CA LYS A 28 -14.14 14.19 -1.88
C LYS A 28 -14.23 13.02 -2.87
N GLY A 29 -15.24 12.17 -2.67
CA GLY A 29 -15.56 11.03 -3.52
C GLY A 29 -14.52 9.89 -3.49
N LYS A 30 -14.69 8.90 -4.37
CA LYS A 30 -13.79 7.74 -4.48
C LYS A 30 -12.51 8.07 -5.26
N ALA A 31 -11.39 7.50 -4.84
CA ALA A 31 -10.07 7.71 -5.46
C ALA A 31 -9.15 6.49 -5.26
N GLY A 32 -8.13 6.37 -6.11
CA GLY A 32 -7.09 5.32 -6.06
C GLY A 32 -5.85 5.69 -5.24
N ASP A 33 -5.97 6.65 -4.33
CA ASP A 33 -4.89 7.32 -3.59
C ASP A 33 -4.37 6.55 -2.37
N CYS A 34 -4.60 5.23 -2.30
CA CYS A 34 -4.17 4.38 -1.18
C CYS A 34 -2.68 4.53 -0.83
N VAL A 35 -1.84 4.82 -1.83
CA VAL A 35 -0.41 5.11 -1.66
C VAL A 35 -0.20 6.40 -0.86
N VAL A 36 -0.88 7.48 -1.22
CA VAL A 36 -0.79 8.79 -0.54
C VAL A 36 -1.21 8.63 0.91
N ARG A 37 -2.38 8.01 1.14
CA ARG A 37 -2.91 7.77 2.49
C ARG A 37 -1.92 6.98 3.35
N SER A 38 -1.43 5.85 2.82
CA SER A 38 -0.51 4.98 3.56
C SER A 38 0.79 5.67 3.93
N ILE A 39 1.36 6.45 3.01
CA ILE A 39 2.59 7.20 3.27
C ILE A 39 2.34 8.32 4.29
N ALA A 40 1.26 9.07 4.16
CA ALA A 40 0.90 10.11 5.12
C ALA A 40 0.75 9.53 6.54
N ILE A 41 0.09 8.37 6.67
CA ILE A 41 -0.10 7.67 7.95
C ILE A 41 1.22 7.28 8.62
N VAL A 42 2.22 6.79 7.87
CA VAL A 42 3.48 6.32 8.47
C VAL A 42 4.54 7.42 8.62
N THR A 43 4.44 8.49 7.85
CA THR A 43 5.40 9.61 7.90
C THR A 43 4.90 10.77 8.76
N ASN A 44 3.61 10.79 9.11
CA ASN A 44 2.93 11.93 9.73
C ASN A 44 3.09 13.24 8.93
N LEU A 45 3.35 13.14 7.63
CA LEU A 45 3.40 14.29 6.73
C LEU A 45 1.99 14.63 6.22
N PRO A 46 1.70 15.90 5.91
CA PRO A 46 0.40 16.30 5.37
C PRO A 46 0.06 15.52 4.09
N TYR A 47 -1.20 15.05 4.00
CA TYR A 47 -1.72 14.35 2.81
C TYR A 47 -1.40 15.10 1.52
N GLN A 48 -1.63 16.42 1.50
CA GLN A 48 -1.39 17.27 0.33
C GLN A 48 0.06 17.23 -0.12
N LYS A 49 1.02 17.29 0.83
CA LYS A 49 2.45 17.24 0.51
C LYS A 49 2.80 15.94 -0.19
N ILE A 50 2.35 14.80 0.35
CA ILE A 50 2.60 13.48 -0.25
C ILE A 50 1.92 13.36 -1.62
N TYR A 51 0.71 13.91 -1.75
CA TYR A 51 -0.01 13.94 -3.02
C TYR A 51 0.78 14.69 -4.10
N ASP A 52 1.28 15.89 -3.79
CA ASP A 52 2.03 16.72 -4.73
C ASP A 52 3.39 16.09 -5.09
N ASP A 53 4.07 15.50 -4.10
CA ASP A 53 5.32 14.78 -4.30
C ASP A 53 5.14 13.60 -5.26
N LEU A 54 4.10 12.78 -5.05
CA LEU A 54 3.81 11.63 -5.90
C LEU A 54 3.30 12.04 -7.28
N TYR A 55 2.59 13.16 -7.39
CA TYR A 55 2.20 13.74 -8.68
C TYR A 55 3.45 14.01 -9.54
N LYS A 56 4.42 14.75 -8.97
CA LYS A 56 5.69 15.05 -9.64
C LYS A 56 6.48 13.78 -9.95
N ALA A 57 6.52 12.82 -9.05
CA ALA A 57 7.23 11.56 -9.27
C ALA A 57 6.60 10.71 -10.39
N ASN A 58 5.27 10.72 -10.54
CA ASN A 58 4.60 10.06 -11.66
C ASN A 58 4.87 10.79 -12.98
N GLU A 59 4.80 12.12 -12.98
CA GLU A 59 5.13 12.94 -14.16
C GLU A 59 6.57 12.71 -14.62
N GLU A 60 7.53 12.74 -13.68
CA GLU A 60 8.94 12.45 -13.95
C GLU A 60 9.09 11.04 -14.54
N PHE A 61 8.42 10.03 -13.96
CA PHE A 61 8.47 8.67 -14.49
C PHE A 61 7.90 8.57 -15.91
N ARG A 62 6.76 9.21 -16.17
CA ARG A 62 6.13 9.22 -17.51
C ARG A 62 7.02 9.89 -18.56
N THR A 63 7.67 10.99 -18.21
CA THR A 63 8.43 11.82 -19.15
C THR A 63 9.87 11.32 -19.38
N THR A 64 10.52 10.79 -18.35
CA THR A 64 11.95 10.42 -18.40
C THR A 64 12.20 8.93 -18.62
N SER A 65 11.29 8.05 -18.20
CA SER A 65 11.52 6.61 -18.29
C SER A 65 11.34 6.09 -19.71
N ARG A 66 12.28 5.23 -20.15
CA ARG A 66 12.24 4.56 -21.46
C ARG A 66 11.42 3.27 -21.47
N THR A 67 10.75 2.94 -20.37
CA THR A 67 9.99 1.68 -20.25
C THR A 67 8.72 1.70 -21.10
N LYS A 68 8.27 0.53 -21.56
CA LYS A 68 6.98 0.38 -22.27
C LYS A 68 5.81 0.92 -21.45
N LEU A 69 5.85 0.72 -20.12
CA LEU A 69 4.86 1.25 -19.20
C LEU A 69 4.80 2.78 -19.29
N ALA A 70 5.93 3.48 -19.12
CA ALA A 70 5.95 4.94 -19.16
C ALA A 70 5.43 5.50 -20.49
N ARG A 71 5.81 4.89 -21.62
CA ARG A 71 5.32 5.26 -22.96
C ARG A 71 3.81 5.08 -23.15
N SER A 72 3.17 4.19 -22.38
CA SER A 72 1.71 3.99 -22.43
C SER A 72 0.92 4.96 -21.57
N LEU A 73 1.57 5.69 -20.64
CA LEU A 73 0.90 6.58 -19.71
C LEU A 73 0.58 7.93 -20.36
N LYS A 74 -0.56 8.49 -19.95
CA LYS A 74 -1.02 9.83 -20.35
C LYS A 74 -0.84 10.78 -19.16
N GLN A 75 -0.83 12.09 -19.40
CA GLN A 75 -0.68 13.10 -18.34
C GLN A 75 -1.72 12.93 -17.20
N LYS A 76 -2.95 12.50 -17.52
CA LYS A 76 -3.97 12.20 -16.50
C LYS A 76 -3.56 11.11 -15.49
N ASN A 77 -2.59 10.26 -15.84
CA ASN A 77 -2.04 9.22 -14.97
C ASN A 77 -1.02 9.77 -13.96
N ASP A 78 -0.61 11.03 -14.10
CA ASP A 78 0.31 11.66 -13.15
C ASP A 78 -0.37 11.88 -11.80
N SER A 79 -1.70 12.09 -11.81
CA SER A 79 -2.51 12.27 -10.61
C SER A 79 -2.55 11.01 -9.73
N PRO A 80 -2.16 11.10 -8.44
CA PRO A 80 -2.30 9.99 -7.48
C PRO A 80 -3.75 9.55 -7.27
N ARG A 81 -4.75 10.38 -7.63
CA ARG A 81 -6.17 9.99 -7.64
C ARG A 81 -6.44 8.80 -8.57
N SER A 82 -5.63 8.64 -9.62
CA SER A 82 -5.68 7.50 -10.56
C SER A 82 -4.83 6.30 -10.12
N GLY A 83 -4.15 6.40 -8.98
CA GLY A 83 -3.19 5.42 -8.49
C GLY A 83 -1.74 5.87 -8.75
N THR A 84 -0.79 5.11 -8.19
CA THR A 84 0.64 5.34 -8.39
C THR A 84 1.30 4.01 -8.69
N HIS A 85 2.10 3.96 -9.75
CA HIS A 85 2.70 2.70 -10.20
C HIS A 85 3.78 2.21 -9.22
N ARG A 86 3.85 0.88 -9.01
CA ARG A 86 4.78 0.24 -8.08
C ARG A 86 6.23 0.72 -8.20
N VAL A 87 6.70 1.00 -9.42
CA VAL A 87 8.07 1.49 -9.67
C VAL A 87 8.29 2.87 -9.04
N VAL A 88 7.29 3.76 -9.14
CA VAL A 88 7.33 5.10 -8.54
C VAL A 88 7.24 4.99 -7.02
N VAL A 89 6.30 4.18 -6.50
CA VAL A 89 6.15 3.94 -5.06
C VAL A 89 7.44 3.42 -4.44
N LYS A 90 8.05 2.41 -5.06
CA LYS A 90 9.31 1.82 -4.59
C LYS A 90 10.41 2.85 -4.49
N LYS A 91 10.66 3.62 -5.57
CA LYS A 91 11.68 4.67 -5.58
C LYS A 91 11.42 5.77 -4.55
N TYR A 92 10.16 6.17 -4.38
CA TYR A 92 9.79 7.21 -3.42
C TYR A 92 10.01 6.75 -1.97
N LEU A 93 9.60 5.53 -1.64
CA LEU A 93 9.81 4.94 -0.31
C LEU A 93 11.29 4.70 0.01
N GLU A 94 12.07 4.25 -0.97
CA GLU A 94 13.53 4.10 -0.84
C GLU A 94 14.20 5.44 -0.50
N LYS A 95 13.80 6.54 -1.15
CA LYS A 95 14.29 7.90 -0.81
C LYS A 95 13.93 8.33 0.61
N LEU A 96 12.84 7.82 1.17
CA LEU A 96 12.42 8.06 2.56
C LEU A 96 13.06 7.09 3.57
N GLY A 97 13.99 6.23 3.15
CA GLY A 97 14.69 5.27 4.01
C GLY A 97 13.89 4.00 4.33
N TRP A 98 12.87 3.68 3.53
CA TRP A 98 12.10 2.45 3.69
C TRP A 98 12.67 1.33 2.82
N GLN A 99 12.82 0.15 3.41
CA GLN A 99 13.33 -1.04 2.74
C GLN A 99 12.18 -1.97 2.34
N TRP A 100 12.20 -2.43 1.10
CA TRP A 100 11.24 -3.41 0.58
C TRP A 100 11.65 -4.85 0.93
N THR A 101 10.71 -5.63 1.47
CA THR A 101 10.84 -7.07 1.69
C THR A 101 9.73 -7.82 0.94
N PRO A 102 10.07 -8.64 -0.08
CA PRO A 102 9.08 -9.47 -0.76
C PRO A 102 8.68 -10.65 0.13
N THR A 103 7.40 -11.03 0.08
CA THR A 103 6.85 -12.20 0.81
C THR A 103 6.51 -13.36 -0.11
N MET A 104 6.58 -13.15 -1.42
CA MET A 104 6.36 -14.19 -2.43
C MET A 104 7.19 -13.94 -3.67
N PHE A 105 7.53 -15.04 -4.36
CA PHE A 105 8.24 -15.03 -5.63
C PHE A 105 7.37 -15.68 -6.72
N ILE A 106 7.75 -15.45 -7.98
CA ILE A 106 7.07 -16.06 -9.14
C ILE A 106 7.10 -17.58 -8.98
N GLY A 107 5.94 -18.22 -9.17
CA GLY A 107 5.79 -19.68 -9.06
C GLY A 107 5.59 -20.24 -7.65
N GLN A 108 5.67 -19.42 -6.59
CA GLN A 108 5.57 -19.92 -5.21
C GLN A 108 4.16 -19.87 -4.60
N GLY A 109 3.21 -19.22 -5.27
CA GLY A 109 1.89 -18.95 -4.70
C GLY A 109 1.94 -17.95 -3.55
N CYS A 110 0.81 -17.84 -2.84
CA CYS A 110 0.62 -16.92 -1.73
C CYS A 110 1.03 -17.59 -0.41
N LYS A 111 2.05 -17.03 0.24
CA LYS A 111 2.59 -17.56 1.51
C LYS A 111 2.27 -16.69 2.74
N VAL A 112 2.05 -15.41 2.51
CA VAL A 112 1.78 -14.42 3.56
C VAL A 112 0.49 -13.68 3.22
N HIS A 113 -0.36 -13.54 4.23
CA HIS A 113 -1.64 -12.86 4.15
C HIS A 113 -1.67 -11.64 5.07
N LEU A 114 -2.65 -10.77 4.83
CA LEU A 114 -2.89 -9.59 5.65
C LEU A 114 -3.54 -10.01 6.98
N LYS A 115 -2.73 -10.59 7.87
CA LYS A 115 -3.08 -11.03 9.22
C LYS A 115 -1.95 -10.72 10.19
N LYS A 116 -2.31 -10.60 11.47
CA LYS A 116 -1.39 -10.23 12.56
C LYS A 116 -0.26 -11.23 12.75
N ASP A 117 -0.56 -12.51 12.65
CA ASP A 117 0.33 -13.65 12.92
C ASP A 117 1.29 -13.97 11.75
N GLU A 118 1.02 -13.46 10.54
CA GLU A 118 1.85 -13.69 9.36
C GLU A 118 2.75 -12.48 9.00
N LEU A 119 2.57 -11.35 9.69
CA LEU A 119 3.32 -10.11 9.45
C LEU A 119 4.28 -9.80 10.61
N PRO A 120 5.47 -9.22 10.34
CA PRO A 120 6.35 -8.79 11.40
C PRO A 120 5.75 -7.63 12.20
N SER A 121 6.16 -7.50 13.46
CA SER A 121 5.79 -6.37 14.31
C SER A 121 6.42 -5.04 13.86
N GLY A 122 5.88 -3.93 14.36
CA GLY A 122 6.25 -2.57 14.02
C GLY A 122 5.32 -1.94 12.99
N THR A 123 5.78 -0.82 12.41
CA THR A 123 5.07 -0.11 11.34
C THR A 123 5.49 -0.64 9.97
N LEU A 124 4.51 -1.12 9.21
CA LEU A 124 4.67 -1.64 7.86
C LEU A 124 3.77 -0.90 6.89
N ILE A 125 4.29 -0.59 5.70
CA ILE A 125 3.46 -0.34 4.53
C ILE A 125 3.33 -1.66 3.79
N VAL A 126 2.11 -2.15 3.58
CA VAL A 126 1.86 -3.49 3.03
C VAL A 126 1.33 -3.38 1.61
N SER A 127 1.93 -4.14 0.69
CA SER A 127 1.53 -4.20 -0.72
C SER A 127 0.65 -5.41 -0.99
N CYS A 128 -0.53 -5.17 -1.53
CA CYS A 128 -1.49 -6.19 -1.94
C CYS A 128 -1.93 -5.98 -3.39
N SER A 129 -2.71 -6.92 -3.93
CA SER A 129 -3.32 -6.75 -5.25
C SER A 129 -4.14 -5.46 -5.33
N LYS A 130 -3.72 -4.55 -6.23
CA LYS A 130 -4.34 -3.24 -6.52
C LYS A 130 -4.56 -2.34 -5.29
N HIS A 131 -3.77 -2.50 -4.22
CA HIS A 131 -3.96 -1.74 -2.98
C HIS A 131 -2.68 -1.71 -2.15
N ILE A 132 -2.46 -0.60 -1.46
CA ILE A 132 -1.44 -0.45 -0.42
C ILE A 132 -2.14 0.01 0.85
N THR A 133 -1.72 -0.53 1.99
CA THR A 133 -2.29 -0.21 3.30
C THR A 133 -1.18 -0.15 4.35
N VAL A 134 -1.52 0.18 5.60
CA VAL A 134 -0.58 0.26 6.70
C VAL A 134 -0.98 -0.71 7.79
N VAL A 135 0.00 -1.44 8.33
CA VAL A 135 -0.16 -2.20 9.57
C VAL A 135 0.81 -1.63 10.60
N LYS A 136 0.30 -1.14 11.73
CA LYS A 136 1.11 -0.69 12.88
C LYS A 136 0.84 -1.63 14.04
N ASP A 137 1.84 -2.39 14.45
CA ASP A 137 1.79 -3.27 15.63
C ASP A 137 0.56 -4.21 15.66
N GLY A 138 0.17 -4.70 14.47
CA GLY A 138 -0.98 -5.59 14.29
C GLY A 138 -2.34 -4.89 14.17
N VAL A 139 -2.37 -3.58 14.00
CA VAL A 139 -3.57 -2.78 13.67
C VAL A 139 -3.51 -2.34 12.22
N LEU A 140 -4.58 -2.58 11.48
CA LEU A 140 -4.76 -2.16 10.09
C LEU A 140 -5.26 -0.71 10.05
N HIS A 141 -4.50 0.20 9.46
CA HIS A 141 -4.92 1.58 9.25
C HIS A 141 -5.35 1.79 7.79
N ASP A 142 -6.66 1.91 7.56
CA ASP A 142 -7.21 2.14 6.23
C ASP A 142 -8.62 2.75 6.31
N THR A 143 -9.23 3.00 5.16
CA THR A 143 -10.61 3.50 5.05
C THR A 143 -11.67 2.38 5.12
N TYR A 144 -11.25 1.12 5.10
CA TYR A 144 -12.11 -0.07 5.18
C TYR A 144 -11.27 -1.31 5.53
N ASP A 145 -11.90 -2.38 6.03
CA ASP A 145 -11.22 -3.67 6.22
C ASP A 145 -10.87 -4.26 4.85
N CYS A 146 -9.61 -4.12 4.48
CA CYS A 146 -9.10 -4.56 3.21
C CYS A 146 -8.53 -5.99 3.27
N SER A 147 -8.58 -6.70 4.40
CA SER A 147 -7.98 -8.02 4.63
C SER A 147 -8.64 -9.18 3.90
N ARG A 148 -9.88 -8.99 3.43
CA ARG A 148 -10.74 -10.07 2.88
C ARG A 148 -10.88 -11.23 3.85
N ARG A 149 -11.21 -10.94 5.12
CA ARG A 149 -11.26 -11.94 6.21
C ARG A 149 -9.90 -12.66 6.34
N GLY A 150 -8.82 -11.90 6.27
CA GLY A 150 -7.46 -12.45 6.35
C GLY A 150 -7.03 -13.32 5.16
N THR A 151 -7.82 -13.45 4.09
CA THR A 151 -7.41 -14.24 2.91
C THR A 151 -6.64 -13.41 1.88
N ARG A 152 -6.44 -12.10 2.12
CA ARG A 152 -5.74 -11.24 1.18
C ARG A 152 -4.24 -11.47 1.23
N CYS A 153 -3.69 -11.89 0.10
CA CYS A 153 -2.26 -12.05 -0.10
C CYS A 153 -1.50 -10.74 0.01
N VAL A 154 -0.37 -10.82 0.70
CA VAL A 154 0.65 -9.77 0.80
C VAL A 154 1.75 -10.12 -0.18
N TYR A 155 2.08 -9.19 -1.07
CA TYR A 155 3.15 -9.34 -2.06
C TYR A 155 4.52 -8.97 -1.49
N GLY A 156 4.49 -8.14 -0.46
CA GLY A 156 5.62 -7.72 0.33
C GLY A 156 5.23 -6.49 1.14
N TYR A 157 6.16 -6.03 1.94
CA TYR A 157 5.98 -4.87 2.79
C TYR A 157 7.23 -3.99 2.76
N TRP A 158 7.04 -2.72 3.10
CA TRP A 158 8.13 -1.83 3.43
C TRP A 158 8.22 -1.65 4.94
N LYS A 159 9.45 -1.66 5.46
CA LYS A 159 9.76 -1.34 6.86
C LYS A 159 10.89 -0.31 6.89
N LYS A 160 10.84 0.63 7.83
CA LYS A 160 11.94 1.59 8.04
C LYS A 160 13.08 0.86 8.76
N ILE A 161 14.31 1.00 8.26
CA ILE A 161 15.50 0.54 8.97
C ILE A 161 15.78 1.59 10.04
N ASN A 162 15.81 1.16 11.31
CA ASN A 162 16.24 2.03 12.42
C ASN A 162 17.74 2.28 12.35
#